data_AF-A0A2S6URH0-F1
#
_entry.id   AF-A0A2S6URH0-F1
#
_cell.length_a   1.000
_cell.length_b   1.000
_cell.length_c   1.000
_cell.angle_alpha   90.00
_cell.angle_beta   90.00
_cell.angle_gamma   90.00
#
_symmetry.space_group_name_H-M   'P 1'
#
loop_
_entity.id
_entity.type
_entity.pdbx_description
1 polymer ?
#
loop_
_entity_poly.entity_id
_entity_poly.type
_entity_poly.pdbx_seq_one_letter_code
_entity_poly.pdbx_strand_id
1 'polypeptide(L)'
;MNSKESKKLDNFEIKLSKARLERKDSEIWQLKKKSETTAGLNLAFRISIELVSALGIGFGIGWLLDQLFGSQPWLMLIFVLFGGAAGILNVYRQAENQNNLLNSKKS
;
A
#
# COMPACT_ATOMS: atom_id res chain seq x y z
N MET A 1 17.14 -52.94 25.82
CA MET A 1 16.85 -51.51 25.58
C MET A 1 15.99 -50.98 26.72
N ASN A 2 16.38 -49.86 27.33
CA ASN A 2 15.68 -49.26 28.47
C ASN A 2 14.47 -48.44 28.00
N SER A 3 13.25 -48.90 28.29
CA SER A 3 11.99 -48.29 27.86
C SER A 3 11.74 -46.88 28.45
N LYS A 4 12.46 -46.50 29.50
CA LYS A 4 12.37 -45.16 30.12
C LYS A 4 13.13 -44.08 29.35
N GLU A 5 14.19 -44.43 28.63
CA GLU A 5 14.96 -43.46 27.82
C GLU A 5 14.23 -43.09 26.52
N SER A 6 13.63 -44.07 25.83
CA SER A 6 12.83 -43.83 24.61
C SER A 6 11.76 -42.78 24.86
N LYS A 7 10.94 -42.94 25.90
CA LYS A 7 9.88 -41.98 26.25
C LYS A 7 10.40 -40.57 26.57
N LYS A 8 11.63 -40.45 27.06
CA LYS A 8 12.25 -39.16 27.39
C LYS A 8 12.73 -38.43 26.12
N LEU A 9 13.27 -39.18 25.16
CA LEU A 9 13.69 -38.66 23.86
C LEU A 9 12.48 -38.22 23.04
N ASP A 10 11.41 -39.01 23.01
CA ASP A 10 10.16 -38.66 22.32
C ASP A 10 9.59 -37.33 22.85
N ASN A 11 9.53 -37.17 24.18
CA ASN A 11 9.04 -35.93 24.80
C ASN A 11 9.96 -34.73 24.53
N PHE A 12 11.27 -34.97 24.40
CA PHE A 12 12.25 -33.93 24.11
C PHE A 12 12.18 -33.47 22.65
N GLU A 13 12.04 -34.41 21.71
CA GLU A 13 11.85 -34.12 20.29
C GLU A 13 10.52 -33.40 20.03
N ILE A 14 9.45 -33.81 20.71
CA ILE A 14 8.14 -33.13 20.66
C ILE A 14 8.27 -31.68 21.17
N LYS A 15 9.03 -31.45 22.25
CA LYS A 15 9.22 -30.10 22.79
C LYS A 15 10.11 -29.23 21.89
N LEU A 16 11.15 -29.81 21.28
CA LEU A 16 12.04 -29.13 20.32
C LEU A 16 11.32 -28.76 19.02
N SER A 17 10.54 -29.69 18.47
CA SER A 17 9.76 -29.47 17.26
C SER A 17 8.71 -28.37 17.47
N LYS A 18 7.98 -28.39 18.61
CA LYS A 18 7.03 -27.35 18.97
C LYS A 18 7.70 -25.98 19.13
N ALA A 19 8.86 -25.91 19.80
CA ALA A 19 9.61 -24.66 19.94
C ALA A 19 10.14 -24.11 18.61
N ARG A 20 10.48 -24.97 17.64
CA ARG A 20 10.86 -24.54 16.27
C ARG A 20 9.67 -24.03 15.49
N LEU A 21 8.50 -24.67 15.61
CA LEU A 21 7.27 -24.23 14.96
C LEU A 21 6.82 -22.86 15.48
N GLU A 22 6.81 -22.67 16.80
CA GLU A 22 6.47 -21.37 17.43
C GLU A 22 7.45 -20.24 17.02
N ARG A 23 8.74 -20.55 16.85
CA ARG A 23 9.73 -19.58 16.32
C ARG A 23 9.50 -19.26 14.84
N LYS A 24 9.21 -20.26 14.02
CA LYS A 24 8.94 -20.06 12.60
C LYS A 24 7.64 -19.26 12.38
N ASP A 25 6.60 -19.53 13.16
CA ASP A 25 5.34 -18.81 13.10
C ASP A 25 5.50 -17.36 13.57
N SER A 26 6.30 -17.10 14.61
CA SER A 26 6.61 -15.74 15.05
C SER A 26 7.47 -14.96 14.06
N GLU A 27 8.44 -15.59 13.39
CA GLU A 27 9.17 -14.96 12.26
C GLU A 27 8.25 -14.64 11.09
N ILE A 28 7.39 -15.58 10.67
CA ILE A 28 6.40 -15.37 9.61
C ILE A 28 5.46 -14.22 9.96
N TRP A 29 4.98 -14.14 11.22
CA TRP A 29 4.16 -13.05 11.71
C TRP A 29 4.88 -11.70 11.68
N GLN A 30 6.15 -11.65 12.09
CA GLN A 30 6.94 -10.42 12.06
C GLN A 30 7.25 -9.98 10.62
N LEU A 31 7.58 -10.91 9.72
CA LEU A 31 7.78 -10.63 8.31
C LEU A 31 6.50 -10.12 7.65
N LYS A 32 5.36 -10.72 7.96
CA LYS A 32 4.04 -10.29 7.47
C LYS A 32 3.64 -8.91 8.00
N LYS A 33 3.87 -8.64 9.28
CA LYS A 33 3.61 -7.33 9.87
C LYS A 33 4.50 -6.24 9.27
N LYS A 34 5.79 -6.54 9.05
CA LYS A 34 6.72 -5.63 8.37
C LYS A 34 6.31 -5.38 6.92
N SER A 35 5.91 -6.41 6.19
CA SER A 35 5.48 -6.27 4.79
C SER A 35 4.16 -5.51 4.67
N GLU A 36 3.18 -5.73 5.55
CA GLU A 36 1.93 -4.97 5.60
C GLU A 36 2.17 -3.50 5.96
N THR A 37 3.04 -3.22 6.93
CA THR A 37 3.43 -1.85 7.29
C THR A 37 4.11 -1.15 6.11
N THR A 38 5.02 -1.85 5.42
CA THR A 38 5.73 -1.30 4.25
C THR A 38 4.78 -1.11 3.07
N ALA A 39 3.82 -2.02 2.87
CA ALA A 39 2.81 -1.91 1.82
C ALA A 39 1.89 -0.71 2.03
N GLY A 40 1.43 -0.46 3.27
CA GLY A 40 0.64 0.72 3.60
C GLY A 40 1.42 2.03 3.39
N LEU A 41 2.70 2.05 3.77
CA LEU A 41 3.57 3.20 3.55
C LEU A 41 3.79 3.49 2.06
N ASN A 42 4.07 2.45 1.26
CA ASN A 42 4.25 2.58 -0.19
C ASN A 42 2.98 3.11 -0.88
N LEU A 43 1.80 2.63 -0.45
CA LEU A 43 0.52 3.11 -0.95
C LEU A 43 0.32 4.60 -0.61
N ALA A 44 0.56 4.99 0.64
CA ALA A 44 0.43 6.38 1.07
C ALA A 44 1.36 7.31 0.27
N PHE A 45 2.64 6.96 0.14
CA PHE A 45 3.59 7.73 -0.66
C PHE A 45 3.16 7.89 -2.11
N ARG A 46 2.68 6.81 -2.74
CA ARG A 46 2.21 6.86 -4.11
C ARG A 46 1.04 7.83 -4.29
N ILE A 47 0.06 7.77 -3.38
CA ILE A 47 -1.08 8.70 -3.41
C ILE A 47 -0.60 10.14 -3.21
N SER A 48 0.33 10.37 -2.28
CA SER A 48 0.91 11.70 -2.06
C SER A 48 1.62 12.24 -3.32
N ILE A 49 2.45 11.43 -3.97
CA ILE A 49 3.17 11.82 -5.19
C ILE A 49 2.18 12.09 -6.32
N GLU A 50 1.13 11.29 -6.45
CA GLU A 50 0.12 11.46 -7.48
C GLU A 50 -0.62 12.79 -7.33
N LEU A 51 -1.02 13.15 -6.11
CA LEU A 51 -1.66 14.44 -5.81
C LEU A 51 -0.71 15.62 -6.05
N VAL A 52 0.52 15.54 -5.54
CA VAL A 52 1.53 16.61 -5.71
C VAL A 52 1.87 16.81 -7.18
N SER A 53 2.01 15.72 -7.95
CA SER A 53 2.31 15.78 -9.38
C SER A 53 1.15 16.39 -10.16
N ALA A 54 -0.08 16.00 -9.87
CA ALA A 54 -1.26 16.53 -10.55
C ALA A 54 -1.44 18.03 -10.28
N LEU A 55 -1.26 18.46 -9.04
CA LEU A 55 -1.27 19.88 -8.66
C LEU A 55 -0.11 20.65 -9.29
N GLY A 56 1.11 20.09 -9.28
CA GLY A 56 2.30 20.72 -9.87
C GLY A 56 2.16 20.93 -11.37
N ILE A 57 1.64 19.94 -12.10
CA ILE A 57 1.37 20.05 -13.54
C ILE A 57 0.27 21.07 -13.81
N GLY A 58 -0.85 21.01 -13.07
CA GLY A 58 -1.95 21.98 -13.22
C GLY A 58 -1.51 23.41 -12.93
N PHE A 59 -0.71 23.61 -11.88
CA PHE A 59 -0.12 24.90 -11.55
C PHE A 59 0.84 25.38 -12.64
N GLY A 60 1.76 24.53 -13.10
CA GLY A 60 2.75 24.90 -14.12
C GLY A 60 2.11 25.28 -15.46
N ILE A 61 1.16 24.47 -15.94
CA ILE A 61 0.41 24.74 -17.18
C ILE A 61 -0.43 26.00 -17.01
N GLY A 62 -1.17 26.10 -15.91
CA GLY A 62 -2.06 27.23 -15.65
C GLY A 62 -1.32 28.56 -15.51
N TRP A 63 -0.18 28.57 -14.82
CA TRP A 63 0.70 29.74 -14.71
C TRP A 63 1.27 30.15 -16.06
N LEU A 64 1.74 29.19 -16.87
CA LEU A 64 2.25 29.46 -18.21
C LEU A 64 1.16 30.07 -19.11
N LEU A 65 -0.06 29.52 -19.06
CA LEU A 65 -1.18 30.06 -19.84
C LEU A 65 -1.59 31.45 -19.35
N ASP A 66 -1.64 31.68 -18.04
CA ASP A 66 -1.95 33.00 -17.49
C ASP A 66 -0.94 34.05 -17.98
N GLN A 67 0.34 33.70 -18.08
CA GLN A 67 1.36 34.61 -18.58
C GLN A 67 1.28 34.86 -20.09
N LEU A 68 0.86 33.86 -20.89
CA LEU A 68 0.70 34.01 -22.33
C LEU A 68 -0.54 34.83 -22.72
N PHE A 69 -1.66 34.61 -22.02
CA PHE A 69 -2.92 35.31 -22.30
C PHE A 69 -3.07 36.62 -21.53
N GLY A 70 -2.12 36.94 -20.63
CA GLY A 70 -2.23 38.08 -19.72
C GLY A 70 -3.45 37.96 -18.80
N SER A 71 -3.99 36.76 -18.64
CA SER A 71 -5.10 36.54 -17.72
C SER A 71 -4.60 36.69 -16.29
N GLN A 72 -5.42 37.34 -15.46
CA GLN A 72 -5.35 37.17 -14.01
C GLN A 72 -5.42 35.66 -13.67
N PRO A 73 -5.06 35.21 -12.44
CA PRO A 73 -4.78 33.81 -12.08
C PRO A 73 -5.97 32.81 -12.17
N TRP A 74 -6.93 33.07 -13.04
CA TRP A 74 -8.10 32.30 -13.38
C TRP A 74 -7.77 31.01 -14.12
N LEU A 75 -6.87 31.01 -15.12
CA LEU A 75 -6.53 29.77 -15.81
C LEU A 75 -5.75 28.85 -14.88
N MET A 76 -4.83 29.39 -14.09
CA MET A 76 -4.17 28.66 -13.01
C MET A 76 -5.19 28.01 -12.06
N LEU A 77 -6.20 28.75 -11.60
CA LEU A 77 -7.22 28.18 -10.72
C LEU A 77 -7.97 27.01 -11.37
N ILE A 78 -8.39 27.16 -12.62
CA ILE A 78 -9.12 26.12 -13.37
C ILE A 78 -8.23 24.88 -13.57
N PHE A 79 -6.98 25.06 -13.99
CA PHE A 79 -6.07 23.94 -14.26
C PHE A 79 -5.62 23.21 -12.99
N VAL A 80 -5.45 23.92 -11.87
CA VAL A 80 -5.18 23.28 -10.57
C VAL A 80 -6.38 22.44 -10.13
N LEU A 81 -7.61 22.96 -10.29
CA LEU A 81 -8.83 22.19 -9.98
C LEU A 81 -8.99 20.97 -10.89
N PHE A 82 -8.73 21.12 -12.19
CA PHE A 82 -8.75 20.02 -13.15
C PHE A 82 -7.68 18.97 -12.84
N GLY A 83 -6.45 19.40 -12.51
CA GLY A 83 -5.37 18.52 -12.08
C GLY A 83 -5.75 17.76 -10.82
N GLY A 84 -6.27 18.45 -9.80
CA GLY A 84 -6.77 17.83 -8.57
C GLY A 84 -7.88 16.82 -8.82
N ALA A 85 -8.89 17.17 -9.63
CA ALA A 85 -9.99 16.28 -9.98
C ALA A 85 -9.51 15.04 -10.73
N ALA A 86 -8.60 15.19 -11.70
CA ALA A 86 -8.00 14.08 -12.43
C ALA A 86 -7.19 13.15 -11.51
N GLY A 87 -6.42 13.72 -10.58
CA GLY A 87 -5.66 12.96 -9.58
C GLY A 87 -6.57 12.15 -8.65
N ILE A 88 -7.62 12.77 -8.10
CA ILE A 88 -8.60 12.08 -7.24
C ILE A 88 -9.32 10.97 -8.02
N LEU A 89 -9.69 11.22 -9.28
CA LEU A 89 -10.37 10.24 -10.12
C LEU A 89 -9.50 9.01 -10.40
N ASN A 90 -8.20 9.17 -10.59
CA ASN A 90 -7.29 8.02 -10.79
C ASN A 90 -7.09 7.20 -9.52
N VAL A 91 -7.07 7.82 -8.34
CA VAL A 91 -7.06 7.11 -7.05
C VAL A 91 -8.38 6.37 -6.84
N TYR A 92 -9.51 7.02 -7.08
CA TYR A 92 -10.84 6.42 -6.92
C TYR A 92 -11.03 5.20 -7.83
N ARG A 93 -10.66 5.31 -9.11
CA ARG A 93 -10.70 4.20 -10.07
C ARG A 93 -9.89 2.99 -9.60
N GLN A 94 -8.74 3.23 -8.97
CA GLN A 94 -7.92 2.14 -8.44
C GLN A 94 -8.57 1.44 -7.25
N ALA A 95 -9.20 2.20 -6.35
CA ALA A 95 -9.95 1.64 -5.23
C ALA A 95 -11.18 0.85 -5.71
N GLU A 96 -11.91 1.38 -6.70
CA GLU A 96 -13.08 0.71 -7.28
C GLU A 96 -12.70 -0.58 -8.02
N ASN A 97 -11.62 -0.56 -8.79
CA ASN A 97 -11.11 -1.78 -9.44
C ASN A 97 -10.77 -2.88 -8.43
N GLN A 98 -10.20 -2.53 -7.28
CA GLN A 98 -9.96 -3.51 -6.22
C GLN A 98 -11.27 -4.07 -5.66
N ASN A 99 -12.27 -3.22 -5.40
CA ASN A 99 -13.58 -3.65 -4.90
C ASN A 99 -14.33 -4.58 -5.86
N ASN A 100 -14.31 -4.27 -7.17
CA ASN A 100 -14.97 -5.08 -8.20
C ASN A 100 -14.31 -6.47 -8.35
N LEU A 101 -12.97 -6.53 -8.24
CA LEU A 101 -12.25 -7.80 -8.28
C LEU A 101 -12.53 -8.69 -7.06
N LEU A 102 -12.76 -8.10 -5.88
CA LEU A 102 -13.13 -8.83 -4.68
C LEU A 102 -14.57 -9.38 -4.76
N ASN A 103 -15.50 -8.63 -5.33
CA ASN A 103 -16.88 -9.08 -5.53
C ASN A 103 -16.99 -10.18 -6.60
N SER A 104 -16.23 -10.09 -7.69
CA SER A 104 -16.26 -11.10 -8.77
C SER A 104 -15.73 -12.47 -8.34
N LYS A 105 -14.87 -12.56 -7.32
CA LYS A 105 -14.32 -13.84 -6.82
C LYS A 105 -15.24 -14.56 -5.83
N LYS A 106 -16.32 -13.90 -5.41
CA LYS A 106 -17.29 -14.38 -4.41
C LYS A 106 -18.58 -14.93 -5.04
N SER A 107 -18.77 -14.71 -6.35
CA SER A 107 -19.83 -15.31 -7.18
C SER A 107 -19.28 -16.48 -8.00
#